data_AF-A0A951BJ41-F1
#
_entry.id   AF-A0A951BJ41-F1
#
_cell.length_a   1.000
_cell.length_b   1.000
_cell.length_c   1.000
_cell.angle_alpha   90.00
_cell.angle_beta   90.00
_cell.angle_gamma   90.00
#
_symmetry.space_group_name_H-M   'P 1'
#
loop_
_entity.id
_entity.type
_entity.pdbx_description
1 polymer ?
#
loop_
_entity_poly.entity_id
_entity_poly.type
_entity_poly.pdbx_seq_one_letter_code
_entity_poly.pdbx_strand_id
1 'polypeptide(L)' 'MSLRFAAASAAAIPIWFVHRESWAAIRDGLPAAAAAFAAASGFEPTAGQHAVLPDASGGIAAVVAAIEAPDAR' A
#
# COMPACT_ATOMS: atom_id res chain seq x y z
N MET A 1 22.22 -10.74 -14.20
CA MET A 1 20.99 -9.91 -14.29
C MET A 1 21.31 -8.58 -13.65
N SER A 2 21.32 -7.47 -14.41
CA SER A 2 21.63 -6.15 -13.86
C SER A 2 20.32 -5.45 -13.48
N LEU A 3 20.19 -5.03 -12.22
CA LEU A 3 19.03 -4.28 -11.74
C LEU A 3 19.12 -2.84 -12.25
N ARG A 4 18.01 -2.31 -12.78
CA ARG A 4 17.89 -0.91 -13.20
C ARG A 4 16.79 -0.24 -12.42
N PHE A 5 17.13 0.85 -11.75
CA PHE A 5 16.19 1.69 -11.02
C PHE A 5 16.10 3.05 -11.70
N ALA A 6 14.90 3.64 -11.70
CA ALA A 6 14.73 5.05 -12.01
C ALA A 6 15.33 5.90 -10.88
N ALA A 7 15.67 7.15 -11.19
CA ALA A 7 16.04 8.12 -10.15
C ALA A 7 14.84 8.36 -9.20
N ALA A 8 15.13 8.63 -7.93
CA ALA A 8 14.09 8.95 -6.95
C ALA A 8 13.30 10.20 -7.38
N SER A 9 11.98 10.14 -7.24
CA SER A 9 11.07 11.23 -7.59
C SER A 9 10.00 11.39 -6.52
N ALA A 10 9.75 12.63 -6.11
CA ALA A 10 8.63 12.94 -5.22
C ALA A 10 7.25 12.69 -5.87
N ALA A 11 7.21 12.56 -7.20
CA ALA A 11 6.01 12.19 -7.94
C ALA A 11 5.81 10.67 -8.05
N ALA A 12 6.71 9.85 -7.49
CA ALA A 12 6.55 8.41 -7.48
C ALA A 12 5.37 8.00 -6.58
N ILE A 13 4.53 7.10 -7.07
CA ILE A 13 3.45 6.51 -6.27
C ILE A 13 4.05 5.39 -5.43
N PRO A 14 3.94 5.45 -4.09
CA PRO A 14 4.49 4.42 -3.22
C PRO A 14 3.68 3.12 -3.31
N ILE A 15 4.38 1.99 -3.20
CA ILE A 15 3.79 0.67 -2.93
C ILE A 15 4.21 0.27 -1.51
N TRP A 16 3.23 0.12 -0.62
CA TRP A 16 3.44 -0.31 0.75
C TRP A 16 3.19 -1.81 0.87
N PHE A 17 4.23 -2.54 1.23
CA PHE A 17 4.08 -3.94 1.60
C PHE A 17 3.54 -4.03 3.04
N VAL A 18 2.41 -4.71 3.19
CA VAL A 18 1.71 -4.83 4.48
C VAL A 18 1.48 -6.29 4.81
N HIS A 19 1.45 -6.61 6.09
CA HIS A 19 0.90 -7.85 6.63
C HIS A 19 -0.04 -7.49 7.77
N ARG A 20 -0.71 -8.48 8.35
CA ARG A 20 -1.73 -8.30 9.40
C ARG A 20 -1.29 -7.34 10.52
N GLU A 21 -0.05 -7.48 11.00
CA GLU A 21 0.45 -6.71 12.15
C GLU A 21 0.94 -5.31 11.78
N SER A 22 1.47 -5.12 10.57
CA SER A 22 1.92 -3.80 10.10
C SER A 22 0.81 -2.93 9.55
N TRP A 23 -0.34 -3.53 9.19
CA TRP A 23 -1.42 -2.81 8.51
C TRP A 23 -1.91 -1.60 9.30
N ALA A 24 -2.10 -1.72 10.61
CA ALA A 24 -2.57 -0.60 11.43
C ALA A 24 -1.63 0.62 11.33
N ALA A 25 -0.32 0.41 11.51
CA ALA A 25 0.67 1.48 11.46
C ALA A 25 0.78 2.12 10.07
N ILE A 26 0.72 1.32 9.00
CA ILE A 26 0.75 1.85 7.63
C ILE A 26 -0.52 2.63 7.33
N ARG A 27 -1.70 2.08 7.66
CA ARG A 27 -2.99 2.74 7.44
C ARG A 27 -3.06 4.10 8.14
N ASP A 28 -2.53 4.20 9.35
CA ASP A 28 -2.54 5.44 10.13
C ASP A 28 -1.61 6.52 9.53
N GLY A 29 -0.65 6.13 8.68
CA GLY A 29 0.20 7.03 7.91
C GLY A 29 -0.33 7.38 6.50
N LEU A 30 -1.43 6.75 6.06
CA LEU A 30 -2.01 7.03 4.75
C LEU A 30 -2.78 8.36 4.74
N PRO A 31 -2.90 9.03 3.58
CA PRO A 31 -3.86 10.10 3.40
C PRO A 31 -5.27 9.66 3.80
N ALA A 32 -6.05 10.56 4.40
CA ALA A 32 -7.37 10.23 4.95
C ALA A 32 -8.31 9.57 3.93
N ALA A 33 -8.34 10.07 2.68
CA ALA A 33 -9.12 9.49 1.59
C ALA A 33 -8.68 8.05 1.24
N ALA A 34 -7.37 7.80 1.23
CA ALA A 34 -6.80 6.48 0.96
C ALA A 34 -7.13 5.47 2.07
N ALA A 35 -7.00 5.88 3.33
CA ALA A 35 -7.36 5.05 4.48
C ALA A 35 -8.86 4.72 4.51
N ALA A 36 -9.71 5.73 4.27
CA ALA A 36 -11.15 5.55 4.21
C ALA A 36 -11.56 4.62 3.06
N PHE A 37 -10.93 4.75 1.89
CA PHE A 37 -11.18 3.86 0.76
C PHE A 37 -10.77 2.42 1.06
N ALA A 38 -9.59 2.20 1.66
CA ALA A 38 -9.16 0.85 2.04
C ALA A 38 -10.19 0.17 2.96
N ALA A 39 -10.72 0.90 3.95
CA ALA A 39 -11.76 0.37 4.82
C ALA A 39 -13.09 0.13 4.07
N ALA A 40 -13.55 1.09 3.28
CA ALA A 40 -14.83 1.00 2.56
C ALA A 40 -14.84 -0.07 1.46
N SER A 41 -13.69 -0.36 0.86
CA SER A 41 -13.52 -1.43 -0.14
C SER A 41 -13.41 -2.82 0.49
N GLY A 42 -13.32 -2.92 1.81
CA GLY A 42 -13.13 -4.19 2.51
C GLY A 42 -11.73 -4.77 2.32
N PHE A 43 -10.72 -3.93 2.11
CA PHE A 43 -9.33 -4.39 2.02
C PHE A 43 -8.90 -5.00 3.37
N GLU A 44 -8.46 -6.24 3.31
CA GLU A 44 -7.80 -6.95 4.41
C GLU A 44 -6.36 -7.28 3.99
N PRO A 45 -5.39 -7.24 4.91
CA PRO A 45 -3.98 -7.52 4.60
C PRO A 45 -3.71 -9.03 4.47
N THR A 46 -4.41 -9.71 3.55
CA THR A 46 -4.20 -11.14 3.23
C THR A 46 -3.19 -11.26 2.11
N ALA A 47 -2.14 -12.07 2.29
CA ALA A 47 -1.07 -12.24 1.31
C ALA A 47 -1.60 -12.45 -0.12
N GLY A 48 -1.04 -11.71 -1.08
CA GLY A 48 -1.46 -11.70 -2.48
C GLY A 48 -2.60 -10.72 -2.80
N GLN A 49 -3.29 -10.17 -1.80
CA GLN A 49 -4.25 -9.07 -2.03
C GLN A 49 -3.54 -7.74 -2.21
N HIS A 50 -4.15 -6.84 -2.98
CA HIS A 50 -3.68 -5.47 -3.11
C HIS A 50 -4.86 -4.52 -3.33
N ALA A 51 -4.66 -3.26 -3.00
CA ALA A 51 -5.59 -2.18 -3.31
C ALA A 51 -4.83 -0.96 -3.84
N VAL A 52 -5.36 -0.39 -4.93
CA VAL A 52 -4.94 0.92 -5.44
C VAL A 52 -5.79 1.96 -4.72
N LEU A 53 -5.12 2.85 -3.99
CA LEU A 53 -5.79 3.80 -3.11
C LEU A 53 -5.86 5.18 -3.78
N PRO A 54 -7.06 5.79 -3.85
CA PRO A 54 -7.22 7.07 -4.47
C PRO A 54 -6.69 8.21 -3.59
N ASP A 55 -6.24 9.29 -4.22
CA ASP A 55 -6.14 10.60 -3.57
C ASP A 55 -7.48 11.34 -3.58
N ALA A 56 -7.53 12.52 -2.95
CA ALA A 56 -8.75 13.33 -2.86
C ALA A 56 -9.24 13.90 -4.21
N SER A 57 -8.38 13.92 -5.22
CA SER A 57 -8.68 14.39 -6.58
C SER A 57 -9.07 13.24 -7.53
N GLY A 58 -9.09 12.00 -7.05
CA GLY A 58 -9.33 10.81 -7.86
C GLY A 58 -8.11 10.26 -8.58
N GLY A 59 -6.92 10.81 -8.32
CA GLY A 59 -5.64 10.23 -8.73
C GLY A 59 -5.21 9.07 -7.83
N ILE A 60 -4.00 8.54 -8.01
CA ILE A 60 -3.47 7.45 -7.18
C ILE A 60 -2.58 8.02 -6.07
N ALA A 61 -2.98 7.80 -4.83
CA ALA A 61 -2.18 8.17 -3.66
C ALA A 61 -1.10 7.14 -3.33
N ALA A 62 -1.47 5.85 -3.36
CA ALA A 62 -0.60 4.74 -2.99
C ALA A 62 -1.16 3.41 -3.48
N VAL A 63 -0.34 2.37 -3.45
CA VAL A 63 -0.79 0.97 -3.50
C VAL A 63 -0.45 0.31 -2.17
N VAL A 64 -1.37 -0.47 -1.63
CA VAL A 64 -1.07 -1.42 -0.55
C VAL A 64 -1.04 -2.82 -1.14
N ALA A 65 0.04 -3.55 -0.89
CA ALA A 65 0.24 -4.92 -1.36
C ALA A 65 0.46 -5.81 -0.14
N ALA A 66 -0.47 -6.72 0.11
CA ALA A 66 -0.40 -7.63 1.22
C ALA A 66 0.58 -8.77 0.91
N ILE A 67 1.53 -8.96 1.81
CA ILE A 67 2.53 -10.02 1.78
C ILE A 67 2.38 -10.91 3.02
N GLU A 68 3.06 -12.04 3.00
CA GLU A 68 3.17 -12.90 4.16
C GLU A 68 3.87 -12.18 5.32
N ALA A 69 3.62 -12.67 6.54
CA ALA A 69 4.38 -12.23 7.70
C ALA A 69 5.88 -12.56 7.51
N PRO A 70 6.81 -11.80 8.12
CA PRO A 70 8.25 -11.98 7.92
C PRO A 70 8.79 -13.40 8.19
N ASP A 71 8.07 -14.20 8.98
CA ASP A 71 8.43 -15.55 9.41
C ASP A 71 7.60 -16.67 8.77
N ALA A 72 6.73 -16.34 7.81
CA ALA A 72 5.96 -17.32 7.07
C ALA A 72 6.86 -18.23 6.22
N ARG A 73 6.48 -19.51 6.11
CA ARG A 73 7.20 -20.55 5.34
C ARG A 73 6.47 -20.94 4.07
#